data_AF-A0A5D2HZA4-F1
#
_entry.id   AF-A0A5D2HZA4-F1
#
_cell.length_a   1.000
_cell.length_b   1.000
_cell.length_c   1.000
_cell.angle_alpha   90.00
_cell.angle_beta   90.00
_cell.angle_gamma   90.00
#
_symmetry.space_group_name_H-M   'P 1'
#
loop_
_entity.id
_entity.type
_entity.pdbx_description
1 polymer ?
#
loop_
_entity_poly.entity_id
_entity_poly.type
_entity_poly.pdbx_seq_one_letter_code
_entity_poly.pdbx_strand_id
1 'polypeptide(L)'
;MKVANDIRLLGSGPRCGLGELILPENEPGSSIMPGKVNPTQCEAITMVCAQVMGNHVAITVGGSNGHFELNVFKPMIANALLHSLRLLGDASASFEKNCVRGIQANRERISKLLHESLMLVTSLNPKIGYDNAAAVAKKAHKEGSTLKEAALSLGVLTSEEFDTLVVPEKTIGQSD
;
A
#
# COMPACT_ATOMS: atom_id res chain seq x y z
N MET A 1 -9.38 -0.16 7.37
CA MET A 1 -8.12 -0.79 7.84
C MET A 1 -7.06 -0.86 6.75
N LYS A 2 -7.23 -1.66 5.68
CA LYS A 2 -6.22 -1.86 4.63
C LYS A 2 -5.69 -0.57 4.01
N VAL A 3 -6.59 0.34 3.59
CA VAL A 3 -6.24 1.64 3.00
C VAL A 3 -5.27 2.44 3.87
N ALA A 4 -5.54 2.58 5.17
CA ALA A 4 -4.66 3.29 6.09
C ALA A 4 -3.32 2.58 6.31
N ASN A 5 -3.32 1.25 6.30
CA ASN A 5 -2.09 0.45 6.41
C ASN A 5 -1.20 0.59 5.18
N ASP A 6 -1.78 0.62 3.98
CA ASP A 6 -1.03 0.87 2.75
C ASP A 6 -0.42 2.27 2.75
N ILE A 7 -1.22 3.29 3.09
CA ILE A 7 -0.77 4.69 3.09
C ILE A 7 0.41 4.86 4.06
N ARG A 8 0.33 4.34 5.30
CA ARG A 8 1.44 4.43 6.26
C ARG A 8 2.66 3.62 5.84
N LEU A 9 2.47 2.49 5.13
CA LEU A 9 3.58 1.67 4.65
C LEU A 9 4.31 2.36 3.50
N LEU A 10 3.58 2.86 2.51
CA LEU A 10 4.12 3.63 1.40
C LEU A 10 4.73 4.96 1.87
N GLY A 11 4.20 5.54 2.95
CA GLY A 11 4.75 6.72 3.62
C GLY A 11 5.88 6.44 4.62
N SER A 12 6.33 5.19 4.78
CA SER A 12 7.41 4.85 5.72
C SER A 12 8.76 5.41 5.26
N GLY A 13 9.55 5.98 6.17
CA GLY A 13 10.82 6.62 5.80
C GLY A 13 11.35 7.60 6.86
N PRO A 14 12.07 8.67 6.46
CA PRO A 14 12.29 9.12 5.09
C PRO A 14 13.44 8.40 4.36
N ARG A 15 14.33 7.69 5.07
CA ARG A 15 15.52 7.05 4.48
C ARG A 15 15.55 5.53 4.56
N CYS A 16 14.84 4.93 5.51
CA CYS A 16 14.92 3.50 5.82
C CYS A 16 13.57 2.77 5.64
N GLY A 17 12.73 3.26 4.72
CA GLY A 17 11.42 2.68 4.41
C GLY A 17 11.14 2.65 2.91
N LEU A 18 9.86 2.51 2.53
CA LEU A 18 9.45 2.57 1.12
C LEU A 18 9.59 3.98 0.56
N GLY A 19 8.99 4.97 1.25
CA GLY A 19 9.09 6.39 0.93
C GLY A 19 8.47 6.79 -0.41
N GLU A 20 7.51 6.02 -0.92
CA GLU A 20 6.80 6.30 -2.17
C GLU A 20 5.79 7.43 -2.02
N LEU A 21 5.16 7.55 -0.83
CA LEU A 21 4.25 8.63 -0.50
C LEU A 21 4.89 9.59 0.51
N ILE A 22 4.58 10.88 0.35
CA ILE A 22 4.86 11.93 1.31
C ILE A 22 3.53 12.29 1.96
N LEU A 23 3.46 12.13 3.28
CA LEU A 23 2.24 12.38 4.06
C LEU A 23 2.29 13.79 4.69
N PRO A 24 1.13 14.43 4.90
CA PRO A 24 1.06 15.71 5.61
C PRO A 24 1.62 15.62 7.04
N GLU A 25 2.36 16.65 7.45
CA GLU A 25 2.83 16.85 8.82
C GLU A 25 1.86 17.77 9.55
N ASN A 26 1.02 17.20 10.42
CA ASN A 26 0.04 17.97 11.21
C ASN A 26 0.58 18.34 12.61
N GLU A 27 1.50 17.54 13.13
CA GLU A 27 2.08 17.71 14.46
C GLU A 27 3.52 17.16 14.53
N PRO A 28 4.34 17.65 15.49
CA PRO A 28 5.64 17.04 15.77
C PRO A 28 5.49 15.58 16.20
N GLY A 29 6.16 14.66 15.51
CA GLY A 29 6.00 13.21 15.73
C GLY A 29 6.85 12.63 16.88
N SER A 30 7.74 13.41 17.49
CA SER A 30 8.54 12.94 18.62
C SER A 30 9.00 14.09 19.50
N SER A 31 8.97 13.87 20.82
CA SER A 31 9.53 14.79 21.81
C SER A 31 11.06 14.87 21.79
N ILE A 32 11.76 13.89 21.21
CA ILE A 32 13.24 13.79 21.25
C ILE A 32 13.89 13.72 19.87
N MET A 33 13.13 13.45 18.80
CA MET A 33 13.65 13.39 17.42
C MET A 33 13.11 14.57 16.60
N PRO A 34 13.82 15.71 16.55
CA PRO A 34 13.43 16.84 15.73
C PRO A 34 13.23 16.46 14.26
N GLY A 35 12.13 16.92 13.66
CA GLY A 35 11.78 16.65 12.27
C GLY A 35 11.23 15.25 11.98
N LYS A 36 11.01 14.40 13.01
CA LYS A 36 10.29 13.13 12.83
C LYS A 36 8.79 13.39 12.70
N VAL A 37 8.19 12.88 11.64
CA VAL A 37 6.74 12.92 11.39
C VAL A 37 6.19 11.50 11.41
N ASN A 38 5.08 11.27 12.14
CA ASN A 38 4.41 9.96 12.20
C ASN A 38 3.10 9.99 11.40
N PRO A 39 2.63 8.84 10.87
CA PRO A 39 1.35 8.74 10.17
C PRO A 39 0.16 8.64 11.16
N THR A 40 0.01 9.61 12.05
CA THR A 40 -0.94 9.60 13.19
C THR A 40 -2.41 9.41 12.77
N GLN A 41 -2.80 9.98 11.62
CA GLN A 41 -4.15 9.80 11.08
C GLN A 41 -4.40 8.35 10.65
N CYS A 42 -3.38 7.65 10.13
CA CYS A 42 -3.46 6.22 9.83
C CYS A 42 -3.58 5.40 11.13
N GLU A 43 -2.84 5.79 12.18
CA GLU A 43 -2.92 5.14 13.50
C GLU A 43 -4.32 5.27 14.10
N ALA A 44 -4.88 6.49 14.12
CA ALA A 44 -6.22 6.75 14.65
C ALA A 44 -7.31 5.94 13.94
N ILE A 45 -7.36 5.98 12.60
CA ILE A 45 -8.42 5.26 11.86
C ILE A 45 -8.25 3.73 11.93
N THR A 46 -7.03 3.22 12.10
CA THR A 46 -6.81 1.78 12.30
C THR A 46 -7.26 1.31 13.69
N MET A 47 -7.05 2.11 14.75
CA MET A 47 -7.64 1.85 16.07
C MET A 47 -9.17 1.88 16.01
N VAL A 48 -9.76 2.85 15.32
CA VAL A 48 -11.22 2.93 15.11
C VAL A 48 -11.74 1.69 14.38
N CYS A 49 -11.07 1.23 13.32
CA CYS A 49 -11.45 0.01 12.62
C CYS A 49 -11.45 -1.21 13.55
N ALA A 50 -10.44 -1.35 14.41
CA ALA A 50 -10.39 -2.44 15.40
C ALA A 50 -11.56 -2.37 16.40
N GLN A 51 -11.88 -1.17 16.90
CA GLN A 51 -13.01 -0.96 17.80
C GLN A 51 -14.35 -1.34 17.15
N VAL A 52 -14.55 -0.95 15.89
CA VAL A 52 -15.76 -1.27 15.11
C VAL A 52 -15.88 -2.78 14.90
N MET A 53 -14.78 -3.49 14.64
CA MET A 53 -14.79 -4.95 14.54
C MET A 53 -15.21 -5.61 15.86
N GLY A 54 -14.72 -5.10 17.00
CA GLY A 54 -15.17 -5.55 18.32
C GLY A 54 -16.66 -5.29 18.58
N ASN A 55 -17.14 -4.09 18.22
CA ASN A 55 -18.56 -3.75 18.33
C ASN A 55 -19.44 -4.64 17.44
N HIS A 56 -18.96 -5.00 16.25
CA HIS A 56 -19.66 -5.93 15.37
C HIS A 56 -19.81 -7.32 16.00
N VAL A 57 -18.76 -7.85 16.66
CA VAL A 57 -18.86 -9.11 17.41
C VAL A 57 -19.91 -9.01 18.52
N ALA A 58 -19.91 -7.92 19.30
CA ALA A 58 -20.92 -7.70 20.33
C ALA A 58 -22.35 -7.67 19.75
N ILE A 59 -22.56 -6.99 18.62
CA ILE A 59 -23.84 -6.96 17.91
C ILE A 59 -24.25 -8.36 17.47
N THR A 60 -23.34 -9.14 16.88
CA THR A 60 -23.62 -10.50 16.42
C THR A 60 -24.03 -11.41 17.56
N VAL A 61 -23.32 -11.36 18.70
CA VAL A 61 -23.70 -12.11 19.91
C VAL A 61 -25.04 -11.63 20.45
N GLY A 62 -25.28 -10.32 20.55
CA GLY A 62 -26.57 -9.79 21.01
C GLY A 62 -27.73 -10.20 20.09
N GLY A 63 -27.49 -10.19 18.78
CA GLY A 63 -28.47 -10.57 17.76
C GLY A 63 -28.88 -12.04 17.85
N SER A 64 -27.96 -12.94 18.22
CA SER A 64 -28.24 -14.37 18.37
C SER A 64 -28.97 -14.75 19.66
N ASN A 65 -29.11 -13.83 20.62
CA ASN A 65 -29.67 -14.11 21.96
C ASN A 65 -31.16 -13.73 22.09
N GLY A 66 -31.93 -13.85 21.01
CA GLY A 66 -33.39 -13.72 21.05
C GLY A 66 -34.06 -14.94 21.68
N HIS A 67 -35.04 -14.73 22.56
CA HIS A 67 -35.81 -15.81 23.17
C HIS A 67 -37.30 -15.56 22.95
N PHE A 68 -37.98 -16.54 22.33
CA PHE A 68 -39.41 -16.49 21.99
C PHE A 68 -39.80 -15.19 21.26
N GLU A 69 -40.75 -14.42 21.79
CA GLU A 69 -41.33 -13.26 21.12
C GLU A 69 -40.40 -12.03 21.07
N LEU A 70 -39.30 -12.00 21.85
CA LEU A 70 -38.51 -10.77 21.97
C LEU A 70 -37.01 -11.00 22.26
N ASN A 71 -36.17 -10.38 21.43
CA ASN A 71 -34.77 -10.14 21.77
C ASN A 71 -34.65 -8.94 22.72
N VAL A 72 -34.08 -9.17 23.91
CA VAL A 72 -33.92 -8.17 24.99
C VAL A 72 -32.54 -7.49 25.02
N PHE A 73 -31.64 -7.82 24.08
CA PHE A 73 -30.29 -7.23 23.97
C PHE A 73 -30.30 -5.90 23.18
N LYS A 74 -31.49 -5.35 22.86
CA LYS A 74 -31.65 -4.17 22.00
C LYS A 74 -30.82 -2.95 22.42
N PRO A 75 -30.75 -2.55 23.71
CA PRO A 75 -29.98 -1.38 24.10
C PRO A 75 -28.47 -1.53 23.82
N MET A 76 -27.91 -2.71 24.06
CA MET A 76 -26.51 -3.00 23.79
C MET A 76 -26.22 -2.97 22.28
N ILE A 77 -27.07 -3.62 21.48
CA ILE A 77 -26.96 -3.61 20.01
C ILE A 77 -27.02 -2.19 19.46
N ALA A 78 -28.00 -1.39 19.91
CA ALA A 78 -28.18 -0.01 19.49
C ALA A 78 -26.96 0.85 19.86
N ASN A 79 -26.45 0.71 21.09
CA ASN A 79 -25.26 1.44 21.54
C ASN A 79 -24.02 1.08 20.70
N ALA A 80 -23.76 -0.22 20.49
CA ALA A 80 -22.62 -0.67 19.70
C ALA A 80 -22.68 -0.18 18.25
N LEU A 81 -23.88 -0.16 17.65
CA LEU A 81 -24.10 0.37 16.30
C LEU A 81 -23.87 1.88 16.25
N LEU A 82 -24.54 2.66 17.10
CA LEU A 82 -24.44 4.12 17.09
C LEU A 82 -23.02 4.60 17.42
N HIS A 83 -22.34 3.93 18.35
CA HIS A 83 -20.93 4.21 18.65
C HIS A 83 -20.04 3.96 17.43
N SER A 84 -20.23 2.83 16.73
CA SER A 84 -19.47 2.50 15.52
C SER A 84 -19.71 3.53 14.40
N LEU A 85 -20.96 3.94 14.18
CA LEU A 85 -21.31 4.93 13.17
C LEU A 85 -20.62 6.27 13.44
N ARG A 86 -20.64 6.73 14.70
CA ARG A 86 -19.98 7.98 15.09
C ARG A 86 -18.47 7.91 14.87
N LEU A 87 -17.82 6.86 15.36
CA LEU A 87 -16.38 6.68 15.20
C LEU A 87 -15.97 6.63 13.72
N LEU A 88 -16.71 5.89 12.89
CA LEU A 88 -16.43 5.80 11.46
C LEU A 88 -16.61 7.13 10.75
N GLY A 89 -17.69 7.87 11.06
CA GLY A 89 -17.96 9.18 10.47
C GLY A 89 -16.84 10.18 10.81
N ASP A 90 -16.55 10.33 12.10
CA ASP A 90 -15.56 11.30 12.58
C ASP A 90 -14.14 10.94 12.10
N ALA A 91 -13.75 9.66 12.19
CA ALA A 91 -12.43 9.22 11.76
C ALA A 91 -12.24 9.29 10.25
N SER A 92 -13.27 8.98 9.45
CA SER A 92 -13.17 9.09 7.98
C SER A 92 -13.04 10.56 7.55
N ALA A 93 -13.80 11.46 8.17
CA ALA A 93 -13.70 12.89 7.89
C ALA A 93 -12.33 13.45 8.29
N SER A 94 -11.81 13.07 9.46
CA SER A 94 -10.46 13.46 9.91
C SER A 94 -9.38 12.90 8.99
N PHE A 95 -9.48 11.62 8.62
CA PHE A 95 -8.51 10.95 7.76
C PHE A 95 -8.47 11.57 6.35
N GLU A 96 -9.64 11.90 5.78
CA GLU A 96 -9.71 12.61 4.51
C GLU A 96 -9.02 13.97 4.57
N LYS A 97 -9.43 14.80 5.54
CA LYS A 97 -8.99 16.19 5.66
C LYS A 97 -7.50 16.30 5.99
N ASN A 98 -7.03 15.52 6.96
CA ASN A 98 -5.72 15.68 7.57
C ASN A 98 -4.67 14.69 7.02
N CYS A 99 -5.06 13.78 6.14
CA CYS A 99 -4.12 12.84 5.51
C CYS A 99 -4.34 12.74 4.01
N VAL A 100 -5.47 12.17 3.57
CA VAL A 100 -5.70 11.80 2.15
C VAL A 100 -5.56 13.00 1.22
N ARG A 101 -6.18 14.13 1.57
CA ARG A 101 -6.18 15.35 0.74
C ARG A 101 -4.78 15.90 0.45
N GLY A 102 -3.82 15.67 1.35
CA GLY A 102 -2.47 16.20 1.25
C GLY A 102 -1.40 15.17 0.83
N ILE A 103 -1.79 13.94 0.46
CA ILE A 103 -0.84 12.93 -0.02
C ILE A 103 -0.13 13.43 -1.28
N GLN A 104 1.19 13.33 -1.31
CA GLN A 104 2.00 13.58 -2.49
C GLN A 104 2.82 12.35 -2.87
N ALA A 105 3.09 12.18 -4.16
CA ALA A 105 3.96 11.12 -4.67
C ALA A 105 5.42 11.57 -4.63
N ASN A 106 6.29 10.76 -4.02
CA ASN A 106 7.73 10.93 -4.14
C ASN A 106 8.20 10.38 -5.49
N ARG A 107 8.07 11.20 -6.55
CA ARG A 107 8.33 10.79 -7.93
C ARG A 107 9.75 10.28 -8.15
N GLU A 108 10.74 10.87 -7.47
CA GLU A 108 12.14 10.42 -7.55
C GLU A 108 12.29 9.00 -6.98
N ARG A 109 11.76 8.75 -5.78
CA ARG A 109 11.81 7.42 -5.16
C ARG A 109 11.05 6.37 -5.97
N ILE A 110 9.84 6.71 -6.43
CA ILE A 110 9.02 5.82 -7.25
C ILE A 110 9.75 5.48 -8.56
N SER A 111 10.32 6.48 -9.23
CA SER A 111 11.08 6.28 -10.47
C SER A 111 12.30 5.38 -10.23
N LYS A 112 13.04 5.60 -9.15
CA LYS A 112 14.17 4.75 -8.77
C LYS A 112 13.74 3.29 -8.58
N LEU A 113 12.70 3.04 -7.78
CA LEU A 113 12.20 1.69 -7.51
C LEU A 113 11.69 0.98 -8.78
N LEU A 114 11.05 1.73 -9.69
CA LEU A 114 10.60 1.20 -10.96
C LEU A 114 11.76 0.64 -11.79
N HIS A 115 12.86 1.38 -11.92
CA HIS A 115 14.01 0.99 -12.74
C HIS A 115 14.94 -0.01 -12.05
N GLU A 116 14.91 -0.09 -10.71
CA GLU A 116 15.61 -1.13 -9.94
C GLU A 116 14.84 -2.47 -9.90
N SER A 117 13.55 -2.47 -10.27
CA SER A 117 12.71 -3.67 -10.21
C SER A 117 13.09 -4.69 -11.27
N LEU A 118 13.24 -5.94 -10.83
CA LEU A 118 13.49 -7.08 -11.73
C LEU A 118 12.20 -7.62 -12.37
N MET A 119 11.03 -7.14 -11.98
CA MET A 119 9.75 -7.68 -12.48
C MET A 119 9.38 -7.17 -13.89
N LEU A 120 10.00 -6.09 -14.34
CA LEU A 120 9.91 -5.60 -15.72
C LEU A 120 10.43 -6.62 -16.76
N VAL A 121 11.16 -7.64 -16.30
CA VAL A 121 11.64 -8.75 -17.13
C VAL A 121 10.51 -9.51 -17.84
N THR A 122 9.29 -9.47 -17.29
CA THR A 122 8.11 -10.13 -17.89
C THR A 122 7.77 -9.59 -19.28
N SER A 123 8.08 -8.33 -19.56
CA SER A 123 7.94 -7.71 -20.89
C SER A 123 8.85 -8.34 -21.94
N LEU A 124 9.89 -9.07 -21.52
CA LEU A 124 10.82 -9.75 -22.42
C LEU A 124 10.29 -11.12 -22.88
N ASN A 125 9.34 -11.73 -22.14
CA ASN A 125 8.85 -13.09 -22.43
C ASN A 125 8.39 -13.29 -23.88
N PRO A 126 7.65 -12.37 -24.54
CA PRO A 126 7.22 -12.55 -25.93
C PRO A 126 8.35 -12.61 -26.94
N LYS A 127 9.51 -12.01 -26.64
CA LYS A 127 10.66 -11.93 -27.55
C LYS A 127 11.69 -13.02 -27.31
N ILE A 128 12.04 -13.26 -26.05
CA ILE A 128 13.14 -14.18 -25.69
C ILE A 128 12.67 -15.48 -25.02
N GLY A 129 11.38 -15.61 -24.72
CA GLY A 129 10.82 -16.76 -24.01
C GLY A 129 11.06 -16.69 -22.49
N TYR A 130 10.28 -17.49 -21.76
CA TYR A 130 10.30 -17.50 -20.29
C TYR A 130 11.68 -17.87 -19.71
N ASP A 131 12.33 -18.90 -20.26
CA ASP A 131 13.59 -19.40 -19.71
C ASP A 131 14.73 -18.38 -19.80
N ASN A 132 14.83 -17.67 -20.93
CA ASN A 132 15.81 -16.61 -21.09
C ASN A 132 15.49 -15.40 -20.21
N ALA A 133 14.22 -15.00 -20.12
CA ALA A 133 13.80 -13.92 -19.21
C ALA A 133 14.12 -14.26 -17.73
N ALA A 134 13.85 -15.51 -17.32
CA ALA A 134 14.21 -15.99 -15.99
C ALA A 134 15.74 -16.00 -15.77
N ALA A 135 16.53 -16.35 -16.78
CA ALA A 135 17.99 -16.28 -16.72
C ALA A 135 18.50 -14.84 -16.55
N VAL A 136 17.92 -13.88 -17.28
CA VAL A 136 18.22 -12.44 -17.14
C VAL A 136 17.94 -11.96 -15.72
N ALA A 137 16.75 -12.24 -15.17
CA ALA A 137 16.40 -11.81 -13.81
C ALA A 137 17.30 -12.44 -12.75
N LYS A 138 17.61 -13.74 -12.87
CA LYS A 138 18.52 -14.44 -11.93
C LYS A 138 19.93 -13.87 -11.97
N LYS A 139 20.43 -13.54 -13.17
CA LYS A 139 21.75 -12.94 -13.34
C LYS A 139 21.80 -11.53 -12.74
N ALA A 140 20.84 -10.68 -13.10
CA ALA A 140 20.71 -9.33 -12.55
C ALA A 140 20.70 -9.33 -11.02
N HIS A 141 19.90 -10.22 -10.42
CA HIS A 141 19.85 -10.36 -8.96
C HIS A 141 21.18 -10.82 -8.36
N LYS A 142 21.82 -11.83 -8.95
CA LYS A 142 23.08 -12.41 -8.44
C LYS A 142 24.25 -11.42 -8.53
N GLU A 143 24.29 -10.62 -9.58
CA GLU A 143 25.39 -9.68 -9.86
C GLU A 143 25.12 -8.27 -9.33
N GLY A 144 23.90 -7.99 -8.87
CA GLY A 144 23.49 -6.64 -8.47
C GLY A 144 23.43 -5.67 -9.66
N SER A 145 23.26 -6.19 -10.87
CA SER A 145 23.18 -5.42 -12.11
C SER A 145 21.73 -5.16 -12.52
N THR A 146 21.53 -4.24 -13.46
CA THR A 146 20.21 -3.97 -14.06
C THR A 146 19.78 -5.10 -14.99
N LEU A 147 18.48 -5.21 -15.26
CA LEU A 147 17.95 -6.15 -16.26
C LEU A 147 18.59 -5.94 -17.65
N LYS A 148 18.85 -4.68 -18.02
CA LYS A 148 19.45 -4.31 -19.30
C LYS A 148 20.89 -4.84 -19.42
N GLU A 149 21.71 -4.60 -18.40
CA GLU A 149 23.09 -5.09 -18.35
C GLU A 149 23.13 -6.63 -18.38
N ALA A 150 22.26 -7.29 -17.63
CA ALA A 150 22.16 -8.75 -17.62
C ALA A 150 21.73 -9.32 -18.98
N ALA A 151 20.76 -8.71 -19.65
CA ALA A 151 20.28 -9.13 -20.97
C ALA A 151 21.36 -8.97 -22.06
N LEU A 152 22.06 -7.84 -22.06
CA LEU A 152 23.21 -7.59 -22.95
C LEU A 152 24.33 -8.60 -22.71
N SER A 153 24.67 -8.84 -21.43
CA SER A 153 25.77 -9.74 -21.06
C SER A 153 25.46 -11.21 -21.36
N LEU A 154 24.18 -11.60 -21.39
CA LEU A 154 23.75 -12.93 -21.84
C LEU A 154 23.62 -13.05 -23.36
N GLY A 155 23.75 -11.93 -24.10
CA GLY A 155 23.62 -11.90 -25.55
C GLY A 155 22.20 -12.21 -26.06
N VAL A 156 21.18 -12.05 -25.20
CA VAL A 156 19.79 -12.37 -25.56
C VAL A 156 19.05 -11.18 -26.19
N LEU A 157 19.53 -9.95 -25.98
CA LEU A 157 18.97 -8.71 -26.52
C LEU A 157 20.06 -7.67 -26.74
N THR A 158 19.85 -6.77 -27.70
CA THR A 158 20.61 -5.51 -27.80
C THR A 158 20.05 -4.43 -26.86
N SER A 159 20.77 -3.32 -26.72
CA SER A 159 20.35 -2.19 -25.88
C SER A 159 19.07 -1.57 -26.43
N GLU A 160 18.99 -1.41 -27.74
CA GLU A 160 17.86 -0.81 -28.46
C GLU A 160 16.62 -1.71 -28.40
N GLU A 161 16.80 -3.03 -28.52
CA GLU A 161 15.71 -3.99 -28.34
C GLU A 161 15.15 -3.93 -26.92
N PHE A 162 16.03 -3.86 -25.91
CA PHE A 162 15.61 -3.75 -24.51
C PHE A 162 14.78 -2.48 -24.27
N ASP A 163 15.28 -1.32 -24.71
CA ASP A 163 14.62 -0.02 -24.53
C ASP A 163 13.26 0.05 -25.24
N THR A 164 13.09 -0.70 -26.34
CA THR A 164 11.82 -0.77 -27.07
C THR A 164 10.80 -1.68 -26.38
N LEU A 165 11.27 -2.75 -25.73
CA LEU A 165 10.42 -3.77 -25.10
C LEU A 165 10.03 -3.42 -23.66
N VAL A 166 10.94 -2.82 -22.90
CA VAL A 166 10.73 -2.50 -21.50
C VAL A 166 10.28 -1.04 -21.37
N VAL A 167 9.01 -0.81 -21.65
CA VAL A 167 8.35 0.50 -21.55
C VAL A 167 7.26 0.41 -20.47
N PRO A 168 7.54 0.80 -19.21
CA PRO A 168 6.61 0.65 -18.10
C PRO A 168 5.22 1.25 -18.36
N GLU A 169 5.15 2.36 -19.10
CA GLU A 169 3.91 3.05 -19.49
C GLU A 169 3.00 2.18 -20.37
N LYS A 170 3.54 1.14 -21.03
CA LYS A 170 2.78 0.17 -21.81
C LYS A 170 2.36 -1.06 -21.01
N THR A 171 2.75 -1.16 -19.73
CA THR A 171 2.46 -2.31 -18.86
C THR A 171 1.37 -2.06 -17.81
N ILE A 172 0.61 -0.96 -17.95
CA ILE A 172 -0.39 -0.49 -16.97
C ILE A 172 -1.85 -0.76 -17.38
N GLY A 173 -2.10 -1.48 -18.47
CA GLY A 173 -3.44 -1.76 -19.00
C GLY A 173 -3.45 -2.97 -19.93
N GLN A 174 -4.62 -3.33 -20.45
CA GLN A 174 -4.71 -4.37 -21.48
C GLN A 174 -4.09 -3.84 -22.78
N SER A 175 -3.28 -4.66 -23.44
CA SER A 175 -2.89 -4.43 -24.82
C SER A 175 -4.11 -4.66 -25.70
N ASP A 176 -4.50 -3.66 -26.50
CA ASP A 176 -5.51 -3.82 -27.56
C ASP A 176 -5.13 -4.95 -28.54
#